data_AF-A0A932WD37-F1
#
_entry.id   AF-A0A932WD37-F1
#
_cell.length_a   1.000
_cell.length_b   1.000
_cell.length_c   1.000
_cell.angle_alpha   90.00
_cell.angle_beta   90.00
_cell.angle_gamma   90.00
#
_symmetry.space_group_name_H-M   'P 1'
#
loop_
_entity.id
_entity.type
_entity.pdbx_description
1 polymer ?
#
loop_
_entity_poly.entity_id
_entity_poly.type
_entity_poly.pdbx_seq_one_letter_code
_entity_poly.pdbx_strand_id
1 'polypeptide(L)'
;MSVSRKKAIERGQAAIERPKGAMEITLFHGKGGVTLRYKGEVVARTFDTKPGRALAPFIADALGVRLPLLGHKVKATVTSGVLYRVLSMSTLDLRQEEARQLLAYLVEEARQMRAYRSQEL
;
A
#
# COMPACT_ATOMS: atom_id res chain seq x y z
N MET A 1 -17.97 1.46 8.72
CA MET A 1 -18.38 2.21 7.51
C MET A 1 -17.39 1.94 6.37
N SER A 2 -17.85 1.55 5.19
CA SER A 2 -16.98 1.32 4.03
C SER A 2 -16.66 2.66 3.35
N VAL A 3 -15.40 3.08 3.35
CA VAL A 3 -14.92 4.23 2.56
C VAL A 3 -14.78 3.79 1.11
N SER A 4 -15.20 4.64 0.16
CA SER A 4 -15.03 4.37 -1.27
C SER A 4 -13.56 4.39 -1.68
N ARG A 5 -13.20 3.71 -2.77
CA ARG A 5 -11.81 3.69 -3.30
C ARG A 5 -11.31 5.11 -3.60
N LYS A 6 -12.15 5.93 -4.23
CA LYS A 6 -11.83 7.33 -4.56
C LYS A 6 -11.48 8.14 -3.31
N LYS A 7 -12.34 8.10 -2.28
CA LYS A 7 -12.12 8.84 -1.03
C LYS A 7 -10.90 8.33 -0.26
N ALA A 8 -10.61 7.03 -0.31
CA ALA A 8 -9.39 6.48 0.27
C ALA A 8 -8.14 7.04 -0.43
N ILE A 9 -8.11 7.05 -1.76
CA ILE A 9 -6.99 7.59 -2.54
C ILE A 9 -6.77 9.08 -2.27
N GLU A 10 -7.83 9.89 -2.24
CA GLU A 10 -7.75 11.32 -1.92
C GLU A 10 -7.09 11.54 -0.54
N ARG A 11 -7.50 10.75 0.46
CA ARG A 11 -6.88 10.79 1.80
C ARG A 11 -5.42 10.34 1.78
N GLY A 12 -5.10 9.34 0.96
CA GLY A 12 -3.73 8.88 0.76
C GLY A 12 -2.84 9.96 0.15
N GLN A 13 -3.32 10.64 -0.89
CA GLN A 13 -2.62 11.75 -1.54
C GLN A 13 -2.39 12.91 -0.55
N ALA A 14 -3.42 13.31 0.20
CA ALA A 14 -3.29 14.32 1.24
C ALA A 14 -2.28 13.92 2.33
N ALA A 15 -2.17 12.62 2.66
CA ALA A 15 -1.22 12.15 3.68
C ALA A 15 0.25 12.32 3.29
N ILE A 16 0.55 12.30 1.98
CA ILE A 16 1.90 12.39 1.41
C ILE A 16 2.23 13.76 0.79
N GLU A 17 1.24 14.67 0.71
CA GLU A 17 1.42 16.03 0.17
C GLU A 17 2.59 16.77 0.82
N ARG A 18 2.78 16.58 2.13
CA ARG A 18 4.00 16.97 2.85
C ARG A 18 4.86 15.72 3.08
N PRO A 19 6.02 15.58 2.41
CA PRO A 19 6.90 14.44 2.57
C PRO A 19 7.36 14.24 4.01
N LYS A 20 7.38 12.99 4.45
CA LYS A 20 7.77 12.55 5.79
C LYS A 20 8.73 11.38 5.68
N GLY A 21 9.79 11.42 6.49
CA GLY A 21 10.73 10.31 6.64
C GLY A 21 10.13 9.11 7.37
N ALA A 22 9.11 9.30 8.22
CA ALA A 22 8.49 8.22 8.98
C ALA A 22 6.98 8.38 9.07
N MET A 23 6.25 7.35 8.64
CA MET A 23 4.80 7.26 8.68
C MET A 23 4.40 5.90 9.22
N GLU A 24 3.81 5.84 10.41
CA GLU A 24 3.22 4.61 10.93
C GLU A 24 1.94 4.29 10.16
N ILE A 25 1.94 3.16 9.48
CA ILE A 25 0.80 2.65 8.72
C ILE A 25 0.34 1.32 9.30
N THR A 26 -0.92 0.97 9.04
CA THR A 26 -1.49 -0.33 9.40
C THR A 26 -2.07 -1.00 8.17
N LEU A 27 -1.58 -2.19 7.85
CA LEU A 27 -2.14 -3.08 6.84
C LEU A 27 -3.10 -4.05 7.53
N PHE A 28 -4.37 -4.06 7.14
CA PHE A 28 -5.39 -4.95 7.71
C PHE A 28 -6.01 -5.80 6.62
N HIS A 29 -6.06 -7.12 6.82
CA HIS A 29 -6.70 -8.06 5.92
C HIS A 29 -8.09 -8.42 6.47
N GLY A 30 -9.14 -7.85 5.88
CA GLY A 30 -10.52 -8.13 6.24
C GLY A 30 -11.24 -8.99 5.20
N LYS A 31 -12.48 -9.36 5.48
CA LYS A 31 -13.33 -10.14 4.55
C LYS A 31 -13.52 -9.48 3.17
N GLY A 32 -13.45 -8.14 3.11
CA GLY A 32 -13.59 -7.39 1.87
C GLY A 32 -12.27 -7.09 1.15
N GLY A 33 -11.18 -7.76 1.51
CA GLY A 33 -9.83 -7.53 1.00
C GLY A 33 -8.93 -6.76 1.97
N VAL A 34 -7.87 -6.16 1.44
CA VAL A 34 -6.83 -5.52 2.26
C VAL A 34 -7.05 -4.01 2.31
N THR A 35 -7.00 -3.44 3.51
CA THR A 35 -7.05 -1.98 3.72
C THR A 35 -5.75 -1.49 4.32
N LEU A 36 -5.24 -0.39 3.76
CA LEU A 36 -4.13 0.37 4.32
C LEU A 36 -4.68 1.56 5.09
N ARG A 37 -4.19 1.77 6.31
CA ARG A 37 -4.60 2.87 7.17
C ARG A 37 -3.41 3.72 7.60
N TYR A 38 -3.64 5.03 7.67
CA TYR A 38 -2.73 6.02 8.22
C TYR A 38 -3.53 6.91 9.18
N LYS A 39 -3.06 7.06 10.42
CA LYS A 39 -3.76 7.81 11.48
C LYS A 39 -5.24 7.43 11.65
N GLY A 40 -5.53 6.13 11.58
CA GLY A 40 -6.89 5.59 11.70
C GLY A 40 -7.72 5.65 10.41
N GLU A 41 -7.31 6.45 9.42
CA GLU A 41 -8.05 6.64 8.17
C GLU A 41 -7.62 5.66 7.10
N VAL A 42 -8.58 5.13 6.33
CA VAL A 42 -8.28 4.29 5.16
C VAL A 42 -7.74 5.16 4.03
N VAL A 43 -6.51 4.86 3.60
CA VAL A 43 -5.78 5.59 2.55
C VAL A 43 -5.60 4.77 1.27
N ALA A 44 -5.68 3.45 1.35
CA ALA A 44 -5.67 2.57 0.19
C ALA A 44 -6.49 1.31 0.49
N ARG A 45 -6.99 0.66 -0.56
CA ARG A 45 -7.71 -0.61 -0.43
C ARG A 45 -7.61 -1.46 -1.68
N THR A 46 -7.44 -2.76 -1.48
CA THR A 46 -7.71 -3.78 -2.49
C THR A 46 -8.99 -4.53 -2.11
N PHE A 47 -9.80 -4.85 -3.12
CA PHE A 47 -11.04 -5.61 -2.91
C PHE A 47 -10.77 -7.11 -2.93
N ASP A 48 -11.69 -7.90 -2.37
CA ASP A 48 -11.64 -9.36 -2.42
C ASP A 48 -12.04 -9.93 -3.81
N THR A 49 -11.48 -9.35 -4.87
CA THR A 49 -11.61 -9.83 -6.26
C THR A 49 -10.32 -10.51 -6.69
N LYS A 50 -10.34 -11.35 -7.73
CA LYS A 50 -9.12 -12.00 -8.27
C LYS A 50 -7.92 -11.03 -8.45
N PRO A 51 -8.07 -9.86 -9.12
CA PRO A 51 -6.97 -8.90 -9.22
C PRO A 51 -6.60 -8.25 -7.87
N GLY A 52 -7.58 -7.98 -6.99
CA GLY A 52 -7.29 -7.39 -5.68
C GLY A 52 -6.55 -8.34 -4.72
N ARG A 53 -6.86 -9.64 -4.78
CA ARG A 53 -6.12 -10.71 -4.09
C ARG A 53 -4.71 -10.86 -4.65
N ALA A 54 -4.55 -10.77 -5.97
CA ALA A 54 -3.23 -10.81 -6.60
C ALA A 54 -2.36 -9.60 -6.21
N LEU A 55 -2.97 -8.42 -6.03
CA LEU A 55 -2.26 -7.19 -5.65
C LEU A 55 -1.84 -7.14 -4.17
N ALA A 56 -2.61 -7.78 -3.29
CA ALA A 56 -2.41 -7.72 -1.84
C ALA A 56 -1.00 -8.13 -1.36
N PRO A 57 -0.42 -9.25 -1.83
CA PRO A 57 0.95 -9.64 -1.49
C PRO A 57 2.00 -8.59 -1.90
N PHE A 58 1.84 -7.98 -3.08
CA PHE A 58 2.76 -6.92 -3.54
C PHE A 58 2.68 -5.68 -2.67
N ILE A 59 1.48 -5.28 -2.21
CA ILE A 59 1.34 -4.18 -1.24
C ILE A 59 2.07 -4.50 0.06
N ALA A 60 1.91 -5.71 0.60
CA ALA A 60 2.60 -6.11 1.82
C ALA A 60 4.12 -6.06 1.66
N ASP A 61 4.62 -6.59 0.53
CA ASP A 61 6.04 -6.58 0.16
C ASP A 61 6.58 -5.15 -0.03
N ALA A 62 5.88 -4.28 -0.75
CA ALA A 62 6.26 -2.87 -0.89
C ALA A 62 6.41 -2.18 0.47
N LEU A 63 5.59 -2.56 1.45
CA LEU A 63 5.66 -2.06 2.83
C LEU A 63 6.72 -2.75 3.70
N GLY A 64 7.35 -3.82 3.21
CA GLY A 64 8.36 -4.59 3.95
C GLY A 64 7.77 -5.49 5.05
N VAL A 65 6.51 -5.89 4.91
CA VAL A 65 5.82 -6.76 5.87
C VAL A 65 5.25 -7.99 5.20
N ARG A 66 4.97 -9.04 5.99
CA ARG A 66 4.17 -10.16 5.50
C ARG A 66 2.71 -9.75 5.40
N LEU A 67 2.02 -10.25 4.38
CA LEU A 67 0.57 -10.08 4.26
C LEU A 67 -0.09 -10.71 5.51
N PRO A 68 -0.86 -9.95 6.31
CA PRO A 68 -1.50 -10.52 7.49
C PRO A 68 -2.57 -11.54 7.10
N LEU A 69 -2.79 -12.52 7.97
CA LEU A 69 -3.90 -13.47 7.84
C LEU A 69 -5.25 -12.74 7.91
N LEU A 70 -6.30 -13.41 7.42
CA LEU A 70 -7.66 -12.88 7.48
C LEU A 70 -8.06 -12.55 8.92
N GLY A 71 -8.54 -11.33 9.15
CA GLY A 71 -8.89 -10.81 10.48
C GLY A 71 -7.72 -10.20 11.26
N HIS A 72 -6.50 -10.24 10.72
CA HIS A 72 -5.32 -9.69 11.38
C HIS A 72 -4.80 -8.40 10.72
N LYS A 73 -3.97 -7.69 11.48
CA LYS A 73 -3.30 -6.46 11.07
C LYS A 73 -1.81 -6.51 11.39
N VAL A 74 -1.02 -5.81 10.59
CA VAL A 74 0.41 -5.59 10.83
C VAL A 74 0.70 -4.09 10.69
N LYS A 75 1.61 -3.58 11.52
CA LYS A 75 2.10 -2.20 11.45
C LYS A 75 3.42 -2.15 10.70
N ALA A 76 3.68 -1.04 10.03
CA ALA A 76 4.98 -0.74 9.45
C ALA A 76 5.27 0.77 9.54
N THR A 77 6.54 1.13 9.55
CA THR A 77 6.98 2.52 9.45
C THR A 77 7.62 2.73 8.08
N VAL A 78 7.02 3.59 7.27
CA VAL A 78 7.46 3.83 5.88
C VAL A 78 7.70 5.30 5.61
N THR A 79 8.44 5.62 4.55
CA THR A 79 8.57 7.00 4.06
C THR A 79 7.35 7.39 3.21
N SER A 80 7.13 8.68 2.98
CA SER A 80 6.12 9.14 2.01
C SER A 80 6.35 8.59 0.60
N GLY A 81 7.62 8.38 0.20
CA GLY A 81 7.96 7.81 -1.11
C GLY A 81 7.49 6.36 -1.27
N VAL A 82 7.60 5.54 -0.23
CA VAL A 82 7.06 4.17 -0.23
C VAL A 82 5.53 4.19 -0.24
N LEU A 83 4.91 5.06 0.58
CA LEU A 83 3.44 5.19 0.60
C LEU A 83 2.89 5.65 -0.76
N TYR A 84 3.56 6.58 -1.45
CA TYR A 84 3.20 7.00 -2.80
C TYR A 84 3.12 5.81 -3.76
N ARG A 85 4.14 4.94 -3.77
CA ARG A 85 4.16 3.74 -4.62
C ARG A 85 3.03 2.78 -4.30
N VAL A 86 2.76 2.54 -3.03
CA VAL A 86 1.63 1.71 -2.61
C VAL A 86 0.28 2.30 -3.02
N LEU A 87 0.11 3.62 -2.94
CA LEU A 87 -1.10 4.29 -3.44
C LEU A 87 -1.24 4.08 -4.94
N SER A 88 -0.18 4.30 -5.71
CA SER A 88 -0.16 4.08 -7.17
C SER A 88 -0.47 2.63 -7.53
N MET A 89 0.12 1.65 -6.82
CA MET A 89 -0.20 0.23 -7.00
C MET A 89 -1.70 -0.05 -6.78
N SER A 90 -2.29 0.59 -5.77
CA SER A 90 -3.70 0.41 -5.40
C SER A 90 -4.68 0.97 -6.43
N THR A 91 -4.23 1.75 -7.43
CA THR A 91 -5.07 2.29 -8.50
C THR A 91 -4.99 1.47 -9.80
N LEU A 92 -3.99 0.60 -9.96
CA LEU A 92 -3.76 -0.18 -11.17
C LEU A 92 -4.92 -1.11 -11.53
N ASP A 93 -5.15 -1.28 -12.84
CA ASP A 93 -6.03 -2.31 -13.39
C ASP A 93 -5.19 -3.47 -13.95
N LEU A 94 -4.97 -4.50 -13.14
CA LEU A 94 -4.09 -5.64 -13.48
C LEU A 94 -4.58 -6.53 -14.63
N ARG A 95 -5.74 -6.19 -15.22
CA ARG A 95 -6.20 -6.79 -16.48
C ARG A 95 -5.31 -6.36 -17.65
N GLN A 96 -4.78 -5.14 -17.60
CA GLN A 96 -3.86 -4.58 -18.59
C GLN A 96 -2.43 -5.08 -18.34
N GLU A 97 -1.66 -5.30 -19.40
CA GLU A 97 -0.30 -5.83 -19.28
C GLU A 97 0.68 -4.76 -18.78
N GLU A 98 0.53 -3.55 -19.28
CA GLU A 98 1.29 -2.36 -18.91
C GLU A 98 1.14 -2.06 -17.41
N ALA A 99 -0.06 -2.29 -16.86
CA ALA A 99 -0.30 -2.18 -15.43
C ALA A 99 0.46 -3.24 -14.61
N ARG A 100 0.63 -4.46 -15.14
CA ARG A 100 1.44 -5.51 -14.47
C ARG A 100 2.93 -5.18 -14.52
N GLN A 101 3.41 -4.62 -15.63
CA GLN A 101 4.80 -4.15 -15.73
C GLN A 101 5.04 -3.00 -14.75
N LEU A 102 4.15 -2.00 -14.73
CA LEU A 102 4.22 -0.87 -13.79
C LEU A 102 4.16 -1.32 -12.33
N LEU A 103 3.35 -2.33 -12.01
CA LEU A 103 3.32 -2.94 -10.67
C LEU A 103 4.71 -3.46 -10.26
N ALA A 104 5.40 -4.19 -11.15
CA ALA A 104 6.73 -4.72 -10.86
C ALA A 104 7.74 -3.59 -10.58
N TYR A 105 7.73 -2.53 -11.40
CA TYR A 105 8.58 -1.35 -11.17
C TYR A 105 8.29 -0.67 -9.82
N LEU A 106 7.02 -0.42 -9.50
CA LEU A 106 6.63 0.26 -8.26
C LEU A 106 7.01 -0.54 -7.00
N VAL A 107 6.90 -1.87 -7.04
CA VAL A 107 7.32 -2.75 -5.95
C VAL A 107 8.84 -2.67 -5.76
N GLU A 108 9.60 -2.71 -6.85
CA GLU A 108 11.06 -2.69 -6.78
C GLU A 108 11.59 -1.34 -6.29
N GLU A 109 11.04 -0.23 -6.76
CA GLU A 109 11.40 1.09 -6.22
C GLU A 109 11.06 1.21 -4.73
N ALA A 110 9.92 0.65 -4.29
CA ALA A 110 9.55 0.68 -2.88
C ALA A 110 10.54 -0.13 -2.03
N ARG A 111 11.02 -1.28 -2.53
CA ARG A 111 12.07 -2.08 -1.87
C ARG A 111 13.37 -1.30 -1.78
N GLN A 112 13.81 -0.67 -2.87
CA GLN A 112 15.04 0.13 -2.91
C GLN A 112 15.00 1.29 -1.90
N MET A 113 13.87 2.02 -1.84
CA MET A 113 13.70 3.11 -0.87
C MET A 113 13.74 2.63 0.58
N ARG A 114 13.19 1.45 0.86
CA ARG A 114 13.30 0.85 2.19
C ARG A 114 14.74 0.43 2.51
N ALA A 115 15.45 -0.15 1.54
CA ALA A 115 16.84 -0.56 1.70
C ALA A 115 17.77 0.63 1.96
N TYR A 116 17.62 1.72 1.20
CA TYR A 116 18.38 2.95 1.42
C TYR A 116 18.18 3.50 2.85
N ARG A 117 16.93 3.54 3.34
CA ARG A 117 16.63 3.95 4.71
C ARG A 117 17.28 3.04 5.76
N SER A 118 17.36 1.73 5.53
CA SER A 118 18.02 0.82 6.49
C SER A 118 19.53 0.99 6.58
N GLN A 119 20.16 1.68 5.62
CA GLN A 119 21.60 1.97 5.63
C GLN A 119 21.96 3.27 6.35
N GLU A 120 20.98 4.13 6.65
CA GLU A 120 21.17 5.39 7.37
C GLU A 120 20.95 5.28 8.90
N LEU A 121 20.68 4.06 9.41
CA LEU A 121 20.48 3.73 10.82
C LEU A 121 21.59 2.80 11.32
#